data_AF-A0A529SZB0-F1
#
_entry.id   AF-A0A529SZB0-F1
#
_cell.length_a   1.000
_cell.length_b   1.000
_cell.length_c   1.000
_cell.angle_alpha   90.00
_cell.angle_beta   90.00
_cell.angle_gamma   90.00
#
_symmetry.space_group_name_H-M   'P 1'
#
loop_
_entity.id
_entity.type
_entity.pdbx_description
1 polymer ?
#
loop_
_entity_poly.entity_id
_entity_poly.type
_entity_poly.pdbx_seq_one_letter_code
_entity_poly.pdbx_strand_id
1 'polypeptide(L)' 'MRFKTIVAILQNEQDAERVLDYALPLAERFESHLVGIHA' A
#
# COMPACT_ATOMS: atom_id res chain seq x y z
N MET A 1 15.89 -10.78 10.23
CA MET A 1 14.73 -10.53 9.34
C MET A 1 14.04 -9.27 9.83
N ARG A 2 14.02 -8.19 9.03
CA ARG A 2 13.17 -7.01 9.32
C ARG A 2 11.90 -7.19 8.50
N PHE A 3 10.80 -7.55 9.13
CA PHE A 3 9.51 -7.52 8.45
C PHE A 3 9.22 -6.08 8.06
N LYS A 4 9.03 -5.83 6.78
CA LYS A 4 8.57 -4.53 6.27
C LYS A 4 7.30 -4.78 5.47
N THR A 5 6.16 -4.57 6.11
CA THR A 5 4.86 -4.64 5.47
C THR A 5 4.20 -3.29 5.59
N ILE A 6 3.80 -2.73 4.46
CA ILE A 6 2.99 -1.52 4.37
C ILE A 6 1.54 -1.99 4.15
N VAL A 7 0.62 -1.44 4.93
CA VAL A 7 -0.82 -1.71 4.78
C VAL A 7 -1.48 -0.47 4.20
N ALA A 8 -2.19 -0.64 3.09
CA ALA A 8 -3.00 0.40 2.47
C ALA A 8 -4.48 0.11 2.75
N ILE A 9 -5.18 1.07 3.37
CA ILE A 9 -6.62 0.98 3.60
C ILE A 9 -7.34 1.63 2.44
N LEU A 10 -8.17 0.88 1.73
CA LEU A 10 -8.89 1.30 0.54
C LEU A 10 -10.38 1.46 0.91
N GLN A 11 -10.90 2.69 0.91
CA GLN A 11 -12.28 2.98 1.36
C GLN A 11 -13.31 2.89 0.24
N ASN A 12 -12.93 3.24 -0.99
CA ASN A 12 -13.79 3.17 -2.17
C ASN A 12 -12.91 3.04 -3.43
N GLU A 13 -13.51 2.69 -4.57
CA GLU A 13 -12.76 2.46 -5.82
C GLU A 13 -12.05 3.72 -6.34
N GLN A 14 -12.67 4.90 -6.18
CA GLN A 14 -12.11 6.17 -6.66
C GLN A 14 -10.86 6.59 -5.88
N ASP A 15 -10.84 6.33 -4.58
CA ASP A 15 -9.70 6.61 -3.71
C ASP A 15 -8.62 5.52 -3.78
N ALA A 16 -8.98 4.29 -4.19
CA ALA A 16 -8.04 3.19 -4.23
C ALA A 16 -6.87 3.45 -5.19
N GLU A 17 -7.16 3.97 -6.39
CA GLU A 17 -6.13 4.29 -7.38
C GLU A 17 -5.15 5.33 -6.85
N ARG A 18 -5.67 6.42 -6.28
CA ARG A 18 -4.86 7.47 -5.63
C ARG A 18 -4.01 6.93 -4.49
N VAL A 19 -4.54 6.03 -3.65
CA VAL A 19 -3.78 5.43 -2.55
C VAL A 19 -2.65 4.54 -3.10
N LEU A 20 -2.90 3.79 -4.16
CA LEU A 20 -1.91 2.91 -4.77
C LEU A 20 -0.78 3.70 -5.46
N ASP A 21 -1.06 4.86 -6.06
CA ASP A 21 -0.04 5.76 -6.64
C ASP A 21 1.03 6.16 -5.63
N TYR A 22 0.71 6.24 -4.34
CA TYR A 22 1.67 6.55 -3.27
C TYR A 22 2.23 5.30 -2.60
N ALA A 23 1.41 4.28 -2.39
CA ALA A 23 1.80 3.09 -1.64
C ALA A 23 2.80 2.22 -2.40
N LEU A 24 2.68 2.13 -3.74
CA LEU A 24 3.56 1.32 -4.58
C LEU A 24 5.01 1.85 -4.59
N PRO A 25 5.29 3.15 -4.89
CA PRO A 25 6.64 3.69 -4.79
C PRO A 25 7.24 3.57 -3.39
N LEU A 26 6.40 3.66 -2.35
CA LEU A 26 6.84 3.52 -0.97
C LEU A 26 7.29 2.08 -0.67
N ALA A 27 6.52 1.09 -1.13
CA ALA A 27 6.86 -0.32 -1.00
C ALA A 27 8.12 -0.69 -1.78
N GLU A 28 8.29 -0.15 -2.98
CA GLU A 28 9.50 -0.32 -3.79
C GLU A 28 10.73 0.28 -3.08
N ARG A 29 10.65 1.55 -2.65
CA ARG A 29 11.75 2.25 -1.96
C ARG A 29 12.23 1.52 -0.72
N PHE A 30 11.31 0.91 0.02
CA PHE A 30 11.63 0.23 1.27
C PHE A 30 11.83 -1.27 1.12
N GLU A 31 11.74 -1.82 -0.09
CA GLU A 31 11.77 -3.27 -0.35
C GLU A 31 10.79 -4.01 0.59
N SER A 32 9.54 -3.54 0.59
CA SER A 32 8.49 -3.95 1.53
C SER A 32 7.33 -4.64 0.81
N HIS A 33 6.65 -5.53 1.51
CA HIS A 33 5.36 -6.05 1.03
C HIS A 33 4.30 -4.96 1.14
N LEU A 34 3.40 -4.87 0.15
CA LEU A 34 2.21 -4.03 0.21
C LEU A 34 0.96 -4.92 0.31
N VAL A 35 0.12 -4.67 1.30
CA VAL A 35 -1.17 -5.36 1.48
C VAL A 35 -2.29 -4.33 1.46
N GLY A 36 -3.20 -4.47 0.50
CA GLY A 36 -4.44 -3.69 0.45
C GLY A 36 -5.52 -4.32 1.32
N ILE A 37 -6.21 -3.51 2.12
CA ILE A 37 -7.38 -3.93 2.91
C ILE A 37 -8.54 -3.01 2.54
N HIS A 38 -9.66 -3.62 2.14
CA HIS A 38 -10.94 -2.95 2.03
C HIS A 38 -11.78 -3.30 3.26
N ALA A 39 -12.42 -2.31 3.86
CA ALA A 39 -13.25 -2.43 5.05
C ALA A 39 -14.50 -1.56 4.91
#